data_AF-A0A519UPI1-F1
#
_entry.id   AF-A0A519UPI1-F1
#
_cell.length_a   1.000
_cell.length_b   1.000
_cell.length_c   1.000
_cell.angle_alpha   90.00
_cell.angle_beta   90.00
_cell.angle_gamma   90.00
#
_symmetry.space_group_name_H-M   'P 1'
#
loop_
_entity.id
_entity.type
_entity.pdbx_description
1 polymer ?
#
loop_
_entity_poly.entity_id
_entity_poly.type
_entity_poly.pdbx_seq_one_letter_code
_entity_poly.pdbx_strand_id
1 'polypeptide(L)'
;FWRMHRCARIIFSMNYHLNKWTPQQCVDFLVDRVGFERANAEAEVRRSFTGGYGPLYQIGYMLGGLQFRALHKELVQSGKLTNIQFHDRILKENNMPVEMVRALLTNQTLPENFTTKWKFAGAIK
;
A
#
# COMPACT_ATOMS: atom_id res chain seq x y z
N PHE A 1 14.66 3.12 5.78
CA PHE A 1 14.17 1.96 6.55
C PHE A 1 12.66 1.68 6.35
N TRP A 2 11.72 2.52 6.81
CA TRP A 2 10.26 2.22 6.78
C TRP A 2 9.70 1.83 5.41
N ARG A 3 9.98 2.63 4.35
CA ARG A 3 9.47 2.34 3.00
C ARG A 3 9.99 0.99 2.46
N MET A 4 11.27 0.71 2.70
CA MET A 4 11.91 -0.55 2.32
C MET A 4 11.26 -1.74 3.04
N HIS A 5 11.03 -1.63 4.35
CA HIS A 5 10.32 -2.66 5.12
C HIS A 5 8.91 -2.92 4.60
N ARG A 6 8.14 -1.87 4.29
CA ARG A 6 6.78 -2.01 3.73
C ARG A 6 6.79 -2.64 2.33
N CYS A 7 7.80 -2.37 1.51
CA CYS A 7 7.99 -3.09 0.25
C CYS A 7 8.35 -4.56 0.48
N ALA A 8 9.28 -4.84 1.40
CA ALA A 8 9.71 -6.19 1.73
C ALA A 8 8.54 -7.06 2.21
N ARG A 9 7.65 -6.51 3.04
CA ARG A 9 6.41 -7.15 3.48
C ARG A 9 5.51 -7.61 2.33
N ILE A 10 5.41 -6.83 1.26
CA ILE A 10 4.67 -7.25 0.06
C ILE A 10 5.36 -8.44 -0.57
N ILE A 11 6.67 -8.35 -0.78
CA ILE A 11 7.45 -9.36 -1.50
C ILE A 11 7.39 -10.71 -0.79
N PHE A 12 7.76 -10.79 0.48
CA PHE A 12 7.81 -12.08 1.15
C PHE A 12 6.40 -12.65 1.39
N SER A 13 5.41 -11.80 1.72
CA SER A 13 4.04 -12.26 1.97
C SER A 13 3.41 -12.82 0.71
N MET A 14 3.55 -12.13 -0.43
CA MET A 14 3.03 -12.64 -1.70
C MET A 14 3.76 -13.91 -2.15
N ASN A 15 5.09 -13.98 -2.03
CA ASN A 15 5.82 -15.19 -2.38
C ASN A 15 5.45 -16.39 -1.50
N TYR A 16 5.25 -16.17 -0.20
CA TYR A 16 4.79 -17.22 0.71
C TYR A 16 3.39 -17.72 0.33
N HIS A 17 2.41 -16.81 0.20
CA HIS A 17 1.02 -17.21 -0.10
C HIS A 17 0.82 -17.75 -1.52
N LEU A 18 1.74 -17.47 -2.44
CA LEU A 18 1.78 -18.07 -3.79
C LEU A 18 2.61 -19.36 -3.83
N ASN A 19 3.01 -19.91 -2.67
CA ASN A 19 3.84 -21.12 -2.55
C ASN A 19 5.18 -21.06 -3.30
N LYS A 20 5.73 -19.85 -3.50
CA LYS A 20 7.03 -19.64 -4.15
C LYS A 20 8.18 -19.72 -3.16
N TRP A 21 7.96 -19.23 -1.94
CA TRP A 21 8.98 -19.19 -0.87
C TRP A 21 8.52 -19.96 0.37
N THR A 22 9.47 -20.63 1.03
CA THR A 22 9.29 -21.19 2.36
C THR A 22 9.32 -20.09 3.43
N PRO A 23 8.84 -20.34 4.66
CA PRO A 23 9.00 -19.41 5.78
C PRO A 23 10.46 -19.01 6.02
N GLN A 24 11.40 -19.95 5.92
CA GLN A 24 12.83 -19.68 6.12
C GLN A 24 13.38 -18.72 5.07
N GLN A 25 13.02 -18.92 3.79
CA GLN A 25 13.40 -17.99 2.71
C GLN A 25 12.84 -16.57 2.94
N CYS A 26 11.67 -16.45 3.56
CA CYS A 26 11.12 -15.14 3.94
C CYS A 26 11.95 -14.47 5.04
N VAL A 27 12.41 -15.23 6.03
CA VAL A 27 13.29 -14.73 7.11
C VAL A 27 14.63 -14.28 6.54
N ASP A 28 15.27 -15.13 5.73
CA ASP A 28 16.57 -14.83 5.13
C ASP A 28 16.49 -13.61 4.21
N PHE A 29 15.41 -13.45 3.44
CA PHE A 29 15.16 -12.24 2.67
C PHE A 29 15.12 -10.97 3.54
N LEU A 30 14.48 -11.00 4.71
CA LEU A 30 14.43 -9.84 5.61
C LEU A 30 15.80 -9.53 6.22
N VAL A 31 16.58 -10.55 6.57
CA VAL A 31 17.95 -10.37 7.07
C VAL A 31 18.83 -9.76 5.97
N ASP A 32 18.91 -10.40 4.81
CA ASP A 32 19.88 -10.06 3.77
C ASP A 32 19.55 -8.77 3.03
N ARG A 33 18.25 -8.48 2.83
CA ARG A 33 17.80 -7.37 1.97
C ARG A 33 17.28 -6.17 2.73
N VAL A 34 16.85 -6.35 3.99
CA VAL A 34 16.30 -5.27 4.82
C VAL A 34 17.21 -4.93 5.99
N GLY A 35 18.12 -5.84 6.38
CA GLY A 35 19.03 -5.66 7.51
C GLY A 35 18.35 -5.91 8.85
N PHE A 36 17.39 -6.83 8.91
CA PHE A 36 16.77 -7.22 10.16
C PHE A 36 17.69 -8.15 10.95
N GLU A 37 17.74 -7.96 12.27
CA GLU A 37 18.20 -9.02 13.18
C GLU A 37 17.35 -10.27 13.00
N ARG A 38 17.97 -11.46 13.02
CA ARG A 38 17.30 -12.72 12.68
C ARG A 38 16.05 -12.99 13.54
N ALA A 39 16.14 -12.77 14.85
CA ALA A 39 14.99 -12.92 15.75
C ALA A 39 13.82 -11.97 15.41
N ASN A 40 14.13 -10.74 14.97
CA ASN A 40 13.11 -9.78 14.55
C ASN A 40 12.49 -10.17 13.20
N ALA A 41 13.29 -10.71 12.27
CA ALA A 41 12.80 -11.23 11.00
C ALA A 41 11.83 -12.41 11.21
N GLU A 42 12.17 -13.35 12.09
CA GLU A 42 11.30 -14.48 12.45
C GLU A 42 9.97 -14.01 13.06
N ALA A 43 10.02 -13.06 13.99
CA ALA A 43 8.82 -12.50 14.60
C ALA A 43 7.93 -11.80 13.56
N GLU A 44 8.51 -11.05 12.63
CA GLU A 44 7.79 -10.38 11.54
C GLU A 44 7.12 -11.37 10.58
N VAL A 45 7.84 -12.40 10.15
CA VAL A 45 7.34 -13.45 9.25
C VAL A 45 6.20 -14.21 9.92
N ARG A 46 6.40 -14.69 11.16
CA ARG A 46 5.36 -15.37 11.94
C ARG A 46 4.11 -14.52 12.07
N ARG A 47 4.25 -13.27 12.53
CA ARG A 47 3.13 -12.33 12.65
C ARG A 47 2.40 -12.16 11.32
N SER A 48 3.13 -12.05 10.22
CA SER A 48 2.56 -11.80 8.89
C SER A 48 1.69 -12.95 8.38
N PHE A 49 1.85 -14.17 8.90
CA PHE A 49 1.11 -15.36 8.48
C PHE A 49 0.06 -15.82 9.50
N THR A 50 0.23 -15.52 10.79
CA THR A 50 -0.66 -16.00 11.86
C THR A 50 -1.62 -14.93 12.41
N GLY A 51 -1.57 -13.69 11.93
CA GLY A 51 -2.25 -12.55 12.54
C GLY A 51 -3.78 -12.46 12.39
N GLY A 52 -4.45 -13.52 11.93
CA GLY A 52 -5.92 -13.53 11.75
C GLY A 52 -6.45 -12.64 10.62
N TYR A 53 -5.56 -11.99 9.85
CA TYR A 53 -5.89 -11.21 8.67
C TYR A 53 -5.51 -11.95 7.39
N GLY A 54 -6.19 -11.62 6.30
CA GLY A 54 -5.98 -12.26 5.00
C GLY A 54 -4.61 -11.95 4.36
N PRO A 55 -4.23 -12.69 3.30
CA PRO A 55 -2.92 -12.58 2.65
C PRO A 55 -2.62 -11.19 2.06
N LEU A 56 -3.66 -10.41 1.76
CA LEU A 56 -3.55 -9.05 1.21
C LEU A 56 -3.39 -7.97 2.29
N TYR A 57 -3.32 -8.31 3.58
CA TYR A 57 -3.20 -7.31 4.64
C TYR A 57 -1.90 -6.48 4.50
N GLN A 58 -0.77 -7.14 4.20
CA GLN A 58 0.52 -6.46 4.15
C GLN A 58 0.61 -5.45 2.99
N ILE A 59 -0.11 -5.70 1.88
CA ILE A 59 -0.06 -4.82 0.70
C ILE A 59 -0.77 -3.48 0.92
N GLY A 60 -1.77 -3.43 1.83
CA GLY A 60 -2.58 -2.24 2.07
C GLY A 60 -1.77 -1.00 2.46
N TYR A 61 -0.70 -1.17 3.23
CA TYR A 61 0.13 -0.05 3.69
C TYR A 61 0.83 0.69 2.54
N MET A 62 1.56 -0.05 1.70
CA MET A 62 2.33 0.56 0.62
C MET A 62 1.43 0.95 -0.54
N LEU A 63 0.48 0.10 -0.94
CA LEU A 63 -0.40 0.40 -2.06
C LEU A 63 -1.27 1.62 -1.78
N GLY A 64 -1.86 1.74 -0.58
CA GLY A 64 -2.61 2.93 -0.18
C GLY A 64 -1.74 4.19 -0.23
N GLY A 65 -0.52 4.13 0.32
CA GLY A 65 0.43 5.24 0.24
C GLY A 65 0.80 5.64 -1.19
N LEU A 66 0.99 4.66 -2.09
CA LEU A 66 1.24 4.93 -3.51
C LEU A 66 0.02 5.55 -4.22
N GLN A 67 -1.19 5.12 -3.88
CA GLN A 67 -2.43 5.70 -4.43
C GLN A 67 -2.62 7.15 -3.97
N PHE A 68 -2.40 7.45 -2.69
CA PHE A 68 -2.47 8.82 -2.17
C PHE A 68 -1.39 9.73 -2.76
N ARG A 69 -0.18 9.21 -2.98
CA ARG A 69 0.88 9.98 -3.67
C ARG A 69 0.51 10.30 -5.12
N ALA A 70 -0.11 9.36 -5.83
CA ALA A 70 -0.59 9.63 -7.20
C ALA A 70 -1.69 10.68 -7.20
N LEU A 71 -2.62 10.59 -6.25
CA LEU A 71 -3.72 11.54 -6.09
C LEU A 71 -3.22 12.94 -5.68
N HIS A 72 -2.24 13.02 -4.79
CA HIS A 72 -1.58 14.27 -4.40
C HIS A 72 -0.90 14.94 -5.59
N LYS A 73 -0.18 14.17 -6.43
CA LYS A 73 0.36 14.69 -7.69
C LYS A 73 -0.74 15.22 -8.62
N GLU A 74 -1.85 14.49 -8.72
CA GLU A 74 -2.96 14.86 -9.60
C GLU A 74 -3.70 16.13 -9.15
N LEU A 75 -3.85 16.36 -7.85
CA LEU A 75 -4.69 17.44 -7.32
C LEU A 75 -3.90 18.59 -6.71
N VAL A 76 -2.81 18.30 -6.01
CA VAL A 76 -2.02 19.33 -5.33
C VAL A 76 -0.90 19.85 -6.22
N GLN A 77 -0.07 18.95 -6.78
CA GLN A 77 1.06 19.39 -7.62
C GLN A 77 0.60 20.04 -8.94
N SER A 78 -0.62 19.76 -9.39
CA SER A 78 -1.24 20.42 -10.56
C SER A 78 -1.86 21.79 -10.24
N GLY A 79 -1.92 22.19 -8.96
CA GLY A 79 -2.52 23.45 -8.52
C GLY A 79 -4.05 23.44 -8.33
N LYS A 80 -4.72 22.28 -8.46
CA LYS A 80 -6.19 22.19 -8.28
C LYS A 80 -6.62 22.35 -6.81
N LEU A 81 -5.79 21.93 -5.87
CA LEU A 81 -5.99 22.02 -4.43
C LEU A 81 -4.70 22.43 -3.73
N THR A 82 -4.82 23.14 -2.61
CA THR A 82 -3.70 23.29 -1.67
C THR A 82 -3.50 22.02 -0.85
N ASN A 83 -2.34 21.87 -0.20
CA ASN A 83 -2.11 20.77 0.74
C ASN A 83 -3.17 20.73 1.86
N ILE A 84 -3.58 21.89 2.39
CA ILE A 84 -4.59 21.94 3.46
C ILE A 84 -5.93 21.41 2.95
N GLN A 85 -6.43 21.95 1.84
CA GLN A 85 -7.69 21.49 1.24
C GLN A 85 -7.69 20.00 0.90
N PHE A 86 -6.55 19.48 0.42
CA PHE A 86 -6.40 18.07 0.10
C PHE A 86 -6.52 17.17 1.34
N HIS A 87 -5.75 17.47 2.40
CA HIS A 87 -5.77 16.67 3.62
C HIS A 87 -7.09 16.81 4.39
N ASP A 88 -7.65 18.02 4.49
CA ASP A 88 -8.93 18.26 5.16
C ASP A 88 -10.06 17.45 4.54
N ARG A 89 -10.15 17.44 3.21
CA ARG A 89 -11.16 16.64 2.52
C ARG A 89 -10.96 15.15 2.76
N ILE A 90 -9.74 14.64 2.64
CA ILE A 90 -9.47 13.20 2.90
C ILE A 90 -9.88 12.80 4.32
N LEU A 91 -9.53 13.60 5.32
CA LEU A 91 -9.86 13.30 6.72
C LEU A 91 -11.36 13.41 6.98
N LYS A 92 -12.05 14.37 6.35
CA LYS A 92 -13.50 14.55 6.47
C LYS A 92 -14.30 13.39 5.88
N GLU A 93 -13.90 12.87 4.73
CA GLU A 93 -14.60 11.76 4.05
C GLU A 93 -14.31 10.38 4.68
N ASN A 94 -13.39 10.32 5.66
CA ASN A 94 -13.11 9.14 6.48
C ASN A 94 -12.68 7.92 5.65
N ASN A 95 -12.89 6.71 6.17
CA ASN A 95 -12.37 5.47 5.62
C ASN A 95 -13.18 5.01 4.40
N MET A 96 -12.58 5.16 3.22
CA MET A 96 -13.07 4.60 1.97
C MET A 96 -11.92 4.24 1.03
N PRO A 97 -12.14 3.37 0.01
CA PRO A 97 -11.12 3.06 -0.97
C PRO A 97 -10.61 4.32 -1.67
N VAL A 98 -9.29 4.43 -1.92
CA VAL A 98 -8.69 5.65 -2.49
C VAL A 98 -9.25 5.98 -3.88
N GLU A 99 -9.76 4.98 -4.61
CA GLU A 99 -10.51 5.21 -5.87
C GLU A 99 -11.76 6.06 -5.65
N MET A 100 -12.52 5.78 -4.58
CA MET A 100 -13.72 6.52 -4.20
C MET A 100 -13.36 7.90 -3.65
N VAL A 101 -12.28 8.01 -2.88
CA VAL A 101 -11.73 9.31 -2.48
C VAL A 101 -11.40 10.14 -3.71
N ARG A 102 -10.72 9.57 -4.71
CA ARG A 102 -10.41 10.27 -5.96
C ARG A 102 -11.68 10.77 -6.64
N ALA A 103 -12.67 9.89 -6.84
CA ALA A 103 -13.92 10.24 -7.49
C ALA A 103 -14.62 11.40 -6.78
N LEU A 104 -14.68 11.37 -5.45
CA LEU A 104 -15.25 12.43 -4.62
C LEU A 104 -14.41 13.72 -4.73
N LEU A 105 -13.09 13.62 -4.69
CA LEU A 105 -12.22 14.79 -4.78
C LEU A 105 -12.26 15.48 -6.15
N THR A 106 -12.51 14.72 -7.22
CA THR A 106 -12.59 15.21 -8.60
C THR A 106 -14.01 15.47 -9.09
N ASN A 107 -15.04 15.30 -8.24
CA ASN A 107 -16.45 15.35 -8.63
C ASN A 107 -16.76 14.46 -9.85
N GLN A 108 -16.18 13.26 -9.89
CA GLN A 108 -16.35 12.33 -10.99
C GLN A 108 -17.74 11.69 -10.94
N THR A 109 -18.48 11.77 -12.04
CA THR A 109 -19.69 10.98 -12.24
C THR A 109 -19.33 9.51 -12.42
N LEU A 110 -19.86 8.63 -11.56
CA LEU A 110 -19.65 7.19 -11.63
C LEU A 110 -20.90 6.52 -12.21
N PRO A 111 -20.81 5.81 -13.35
CA PRO A 111 -21.93 5.01 -13.84
C PRO A 111 -22.14 3.77 -12.94
N GLU A 112 -23.33 3.16 -13.02
CA GLU A 112 -23.68 1.97 -12.22
C GLU A 112 -22.68 0.81 -12.41
N ASN A 113 -22.19 0.62 -13.63
CA ASN A 113 -21.22 -0.42 -13.99
C ASN A 113 -19.75 0.05 -13.88
N PHE A 114 -19.47 1.02 -13.01
CA PHE A 114 -18.12 1.57 -12.86
C PHE A 114 -17.09 0.49 -12.49
N THR A 115 -16.00 0.45 -13.24
CA THR A 115 -14.82 -0.37 -12.95
C THR A 115 -13.68 0.51 -12.47
N THR A 116 -13.04 0.09 -11.37
CA THR A 116 -11.94 0.82 -10.73
C THR A 116 -10.75 1.04 -11.67
N LYS A 117 -10.19 2.26 -11.67
CA LYS A 117 -9.01 2.64 -12.47
C LYS A 117 -7.88 3.07 -11.55
N TRP A 118 -7.37 2.10 -10.77
CA TRP A 118 -6.35 2.33 -9.77
C TRP A 118 -5.12 3.03 -10.34
N LYS A 119 -4.73 4.16 -9.72
CA LYS A 119 -3.48 4.87 -10.02
C LYS A 119 -2.51 4.71 -8.85
N PHE A 120 -1.25 4.40 -9.15
CA PHE A 120 -0.18 4.27 -8.16
C PHE A 120 0.98 5.20 -8.52
N ALA A 121 1.66 5.73 -7.50
CA ALA A 121 2.80 6.61 -7.71
C ALA A 121 4.02 5.84 -8.23
N GLY A 122 4.37 6.09 -9.50
CA GLY A 122 5.51 5.47 -10.18
C GLY A 122 5.05 4.76 -11.45
N ALA A 123 5.66 5.10 -12.58
CA ALA A 123 5.60 4.22 -13.74
C ALA A 123 6.50 3.01 -13.44
N ILE A 124 6.05 1.82 -13.82
CA ILE A 124 6.96 0.69 -13.98
C ILE A 124 7.80 1.05 -15.21
N LYS A 125 9.04 1.50 -14.99
CA LYS A 125 10.02 1.60 -16.07
C LYS A 125 10.59 0.21 -16.33
#